data_AF-U2AGG9-F1
#
_entry.id   AF-U2AGG9-F1
#
_cell.length_a   1.000
_cell.length_b   1.000
_cell.length_c   1.000
_cell.angle_alpha   90.00
_cell.angle_beta   90.00
_cell.angle_gamma   90.00
#
_symmetry.space_group_name_H-M   'P 1'
#
loop_
_entity.id
_entity.type
_entity.pdbx_description
1 polymer ?
#
loop_
_entity_poly.entity_id
_entity_poly.type
_entity_poly.pdbx_seq_one_letter_code
_entity_poly.pdbx_strand_id
1 'polypeptide(L)'
;MQLKEIRFNESNIQLKDNLVKGSILPERVSELTRTITVQGNTIIEGPVFAHKMEIQNGSLEIQGAVFTQLELYINSEAKGDITFKKSVGSANSIVSRAAQVKPLFYSDINAKSVTLYNAFVAGSIYADEVILENSVICGGVFATQQIDLKNCIVGTFNAPAVRVEGQLSLLLPSAFSIEKMQTTADTRLYNLSLADLGALYKGLEQAPNSGKIAMDTETDEVKSSLTDQDIQKTLRSYTVIGKVLAADLLDTDKFQNHFLLTAASLGSQLLKTYDLGPDKDGTPALLTVEKIRDFFFDILSGKIQIQDIDGRFSIADITGKF
;
A
#
# COMPACT_ATOMS: atom_id res chain seq x y z
N MET A 1 -12.83 -23.65 -17.33
CA MET A 1 -12.03 -23.46 -18.56
C MET A 1 -10.76 -24.27 -18.44
N GLN A 2 -10.30 -24.89 -19.53
CA GLN A 2 -9.13 -25.79 -19.53
C GLN A 2 -7.88 -24.97 -19.90
N LEU A 3 -6.98 -24.76 -18.92
CA LEU A 3 -5.72 -24.03 -19.12
C LEU A 3 -4.73 -24.88 -19.94
N LYS A 4 -4.01 -24.24 -20.86
CA LYS A 4 -3.02 -24.91 -21.72
C LYS A 4 -1.61 -24.78 -21.14
N GLU A 5 -0.82 -25.85 -21.24
CA GLU A 5 0.61 -25.84 -20.95
C GLU A 5 1.38 -25.20 -22.14
N ILE A 6 2.39 -24.37 -21.87
CA ILE A 6 3.15 -23.65 -22.89
C ILE A 6 4.63 -24.06 -22.90
N ARG A 7 5.21 -24.08 -24.11
CA ARG A 7 6.67 -24.06 -24.32
C ARG A 7 7.10 -22.65 -24.71
N PHE A 8 8.10 -22.11 -24.02
CA PHE A 8 8.57 -20.75 -24.22
C PHE A 8 9.33 -20.59 -25.54
N ASN A 9 9.02 -19.54 -26.30
CA ASN A 9 9.81 -19.12 -27.46
C ASN A 9 10.94 -18.19 -27.01
N GLU A 10 12.08 -18.20 -27.70
CA GLU A 10 13.34 -17.67 -27.14
C GLU A 10 13.28 -16.17 -26.74
N SER A 11 12.56 -15.33 -27.48
CA SER A 11 12.54 -13.85 -27.32
C SER A 11 11.23 -13.24 -26.82
N ASN A 12 10.09 -13.92 -26.98
CA ASN A 12 8.79 -13.41 -26.56
C ASN A 12 7.90 -14.55 -26.06
N ILE A 13 7.29 -14.36 -24.90
CA ILE A 13 6.30 -15.27 -24.33
C ILE A 13 4.94 -14.57 -24.38
N GLN A 14 3.97 -15.20 -25.04
CA GLN A 14 2.57 -14.79 -24.99
C GLN A 14 1.78 -15.79 -24.15
N LEU A 15 1.13 -15.30 -23.09
CA LEU A 15 0.31 -16.10 -22.18
C LEU A 15 -1.16 -15.72 -22.39
N LYS A 16 -1.96 -16.70 -22.82
CA LYS A 16 -3.39 -16.61 -23.02
C LYS A 16 -4.04 -17.93 -22.60
N ASP A 17 -4.70 -17.91 -21.45
CA ASP A 17 -5.38 -19.07 -20.86
C ASP A 17 -4.39 -20.18 -20.46
N ASN A 18 -3.33 -19.80 -19.72
CA ASN A 18 -2.20 -20.66 -19.39
C ASN A 18 -2.01 -20.92 -17.89
N LEU A 19 -1.52 -22.13 -17.59
CA LEU A 19 -0.92 -22.49 -16.30
C LEU A 19 0.57 -22.74 -16.51
N VAL A 20 1.40 -21.93 -15.85
CA VAL A 20 2.86 -22.07 -15.88
C VAL A 20 3.32 -22.58 -14.51
N LYS A 21 3.65 -23.88 -14.43
CA LYS A 21 4.07 -24.52 -13.17
C LYS A 21 5.50 -24.19 -12.75
N GLY A 22 6.34 -23.83 -13.71
CA GLY A 22 7.77 -23.56 -13.51
C GLY A 22 8.06 -22.09 -13.28
N SER A 23 9.34 -21.81 -13.01
CA SER A 23 9.89 -20.47 -13.07
C SER A 23 10.03 -20.01 -14.53
N ILE A 24 9.91 -18.70 -14.76
CA ILE A 24 10.29 -18.07 -16.03
C ILE A 24 11.57 -17.28 -15.73
N LEU A 25 12.72 -17.95 -15.75
CA LEU A 25 14.02 -17.35 -15.49
C LEU A 25 14.93 -17.48 -16.72
N PRO A 26 15.86 -16.54 -16.94
CA PRO A 26 16.83 -16.64 -18.02
C PRO A 26 17.86 -17.72 -17.69
N GLU A 27 17.99 -18.70 -18.57
CA GLU A 27 19.07 -19.69 -18.59
C GLU A 27 20.16 -19.31 -19.60
N ARG A 28 19.85 -18.42 -20.55
CA ARG A 28 20.78 -17.93 -21.58
C ARG A 28 20.72 -16.42 -21.71
N VAL A 29 21.81 -15.83 -22.20
CA VAL A 29 21.94 -14.36 -22.41
C VAL A 29 20.84 -13.80 -23.31
N SER A 30 20.42 -14.54 -24.35
CA SER A 30 19.34 -14.10 -25.25
C SER A 30 18.01 -13.86 -24.53
N GLU A 31 17.77 -14.58 -23.42
CA GLU A 31 16.53 -14.52 -22.65
C GLU A 31 16.47 -13.31 -21.70
N LEU A 32 17.60 -12.63 -21.47
CA LEU A 32 17.65 -11.40 -20.68
C LEU A 32 16.86 -10.24 -21.31
N THR A 33 16.60 -10.33 -22.62
CA THR A 33 15.85 -9.32 -23.40
C THR A 33 14.39 -9.72 -23.63
N ARG A 34 13.96 -10.83 -23.03
CA ARG A 34 12.65 -11.43 -23.28
C ARG A 34 11.50 -10.55 -22.80
N THR A 35 10.48 -10.42 -23.66
CA THR A 35 9.20 -9.82 -23.26
C THR A 35 8.19 -10.90 -22.90
N ILE A 36 7.39 -10.67 -21.85
CA ILE A 36 6.26 -11.51 -21.47
C ILE A 36 4.99 -10.68 -21.63
N THR A 37 4.04 -11.16 -22.44
CA THR A 37 2.74 -10.52 -22.67
C THR A 37 1.61 -11.41 -22.18
N VAL A 38 0.79 -10.93 -21.25
CA VAL A 38 -0.41 -11.63 -20.75
C VAL A 38 -1.65 -11.06 -21.43
N GLN A 39 -2.37 -11.91 -22.16
CA GLN A 39 -3.53 -11.56 -23.00
C GLN A 39 -4.82 -12.28 -22.61
N GLY A 40 -4.76 -13.15 -21.60
CA GLY A 40 -5.88 -13.92 -21.10
C GLY A 40 -5.57 -14.51 -19.72
N ASN A 41 -6.46 -15.36 -19.22
CA ASN A 41 -6.37 -15.82 -17.84
C ASN A 41 -5.10 -16.64 -17.61
N THR A 42 -4.25 -16.24 -16.68
CA THR A 42 -2.91 -16.81 -16.53
C THR A 42 -2.55 -17.00 -15.07
N ILE A 43 -2.03 -18.18 -14.74
CA ILE A 43 -1.43 -18.47 -13.43
C ILE A 43 0.02 -18.86 -13.65
N ILE A 44 0.93 -18.23 -12.91
CA ILE A 44 2.36 -18.55 -12.90
C ILE A 44 2.76 -18.90 -11.46
N GLU A 45 3.09 -20.18 -11.23
CA GLU A 45 3.42 -20.69 -9.90
C GLU A 45 4.85 -20.29 -9.47
N GLY A 46 5.77 -20.18 -10.43
CA GLY A 46 7.18 -19.88 -10.17
C GLY A 46 7.54 -18.38 -10.21
N PRO A 47 8.79 -18.05 -9.86
CA PRO A 47 9.34 -16.70 -10.04
C PRO A 47 9.45 -16.32 -11.52
N VAL A 48 9.37 -15.03 -11.81
CA VAL A 48 9.36 -14.47 -13.17
C VAL A 48 10.42 -13.41 -13.31
N PHE A 49 11.25 -13.56 -14.34
CA PHE A 49 12.12 -12.53 -14.88
C PHE A 49 11.66 -12.17 -16.30
N ALA A 50 11.63 -10.88 -16.61
CA ALA A 50 11.44 -10.40 -17.97
C ALA A 50 12.25 -9.12 -18.21
N HIS A 51 12.60 -8.84 -19.46
CA HIS A 51 13.01 -7.49 -19.83
C HIS A 51 11.83 -6.54 -19.68
N LYS A 52 10.71 -6.88 -20.34
CA LYS A 52 9.43 -6.20 -20.19
C LYS A 52 8.34 -7.23 -19.88
N MET A 53 7.50 -6.93 -18.90
CA MET A 53 6.27 -7.69 -18.66
C MET A 53 5.07 -6.79 -18.89
N GLU A 54 4.18 -7.18 -19.79
CA GLU A 54 2.98 -6.43 -20.15
C GLU A 54 1.72 -7.26 -19.90
N ILE A 55 0.79 -6.69 -19.14
CA ILE A 55 -0.49 -7.32 -18.82
C ILE A 55 -1.57 -6.57 -19.58
N GLN A 56 -1.99 -7.15 -20.71
CA GLN A 56 -2.95 -6.52 -21.63
C GLN A 56 -4.39 -6.79 -21.20
N ASN A 57 -4.71 -8.03 -20.83
CA ASN A 57 -6.07 -8.41 -20.42
C ASN A 57 -6.09 -9.78 -19.72
N GLY A 58 -7.18 -10.05 -19.00
CA GLY A 58 -7.44 -11.31 -18.31
C GLY A 58 -6.94 -11.32 -16.87
N SER A 59 -7.46 -12.26 -16.07
CA SER A 59 -6.98 -12.42 -14.69
C SER A 59 -5.56 -13.00 -14.69
N LEU A 60 -4.69 -12.43 -13.87
CA LEU A 60 -3.32 -12.87 -13.67
C LEU A 60 -3.08 -13.17 -12.19
N GLU A 61 -2.54 -14.34 -11.89
CA GLU A 61 -1.92 -14.63 -10.60
C GLU A 61 -0.46 -15.05 -10.79
N ILE A 62 0.46 -14.38 -10.09
CA ILE A 62 1.85 -14.84 -9.97
C ILE A 62 2.15 -15.15 -8.51
N GLN A 63 2.53 -16.40 -8.26
CA GLN A 63 2.80 -16.92 -6.92
C GLN A 63 4.27 -16.72 -6.50
N GLY A 64 5.19 -16.65 -7.47
CA GLY A 64 6.60 -16.33 -7.25
C GLY A 64 6.91 -14.84 -7.25
N ALA A 65 8.15 -14.49 -6.92
CA ALA A 65 8.64 -13.12 -7.04
C ALA A 65 8.76 -12.70 -8.51
N VAL A 66 8.54 -11.43 -8.80
CA VAL A 66 8.61 -10.87 -10.17
C VAL A 66 9.73 -9.85 -10.23
N PHE A 67 10.58 -9.93 -11.25
CA PHE A 67 11.56 -8.90 -11.55
C PHE A 67 11.51 -8.54 -13.03
N THR A 68 11.50 -7.24 -13.33
CA THR A 68 11.61 -6.73 -14.70
C THR A 68 12.83 -5.84 -14.89
N GLN A 69 13.51 -5.94 -16.02
CA GLN A 69 14.68 -5.09 -16.29
C GLN A 69 14.27 -3.67 -16.73
N LEU A 70 13.25 -3.56 -17.59
CA LEU A 70 12.79 -2.30 -18.18
C LEU A 70 11.48 -1.83 -17.55
N GLU A 71 10.47 -2.70 -17.55
CA GLU A 71 9.12 -2.30 -17.15
C GLU A 71 8.23 -3.49 -16.80
N LEU A 72 7.46 -3.35 -15.73
CA LEU A 72 6.20 -4.06 -15.53
C LEU A 72 5.05 -3.09 -15.84
N TYR A 73 4.27 -3.38 -16.86
CA TYR A 73 3.18 -2.51 -17.32
C TYR A 73 1.84 -3.24 -17.29
N ILE A 74 0.87 -2.67 -16.56
CA ILE A 74 -0.54 -3.07 -16.61
C ILE A 74 -1.26 -2.09 -17.54
N ASN A 75 -1.77 -2.62 -18.65
CA ASN A 75 -2.46 -1.84 -19.67
C ASN A 75 -3.69 -1.13 -19.08
N SER A 76 -3.93 0.12 -19.46
CA SER A 76 -5.03 0.93 -18.94
C SER A 76 -6.43 0.34 -19.19
N GLU A 77 -6.56 -0.47 -20.24
CA GLU A 77 -7.81 -1.15 -20.64
C GLU A 77 -7.90 -2.60 -20.13
N ALA A 78 -6.89 -3.06 -19.38
CA ALA A 78 -6.91 -4.39 -18.80
C ALA A 78 -8.15 -4.60 -17.93
N LYS A 79 -8.64 -5.83 -17.92
CA LYS A 79 -9.75 -6.29 -17.07
C LYS A 79 -9.37 -7.60 -16.40
N GLY A 80 -10.01 -7.88 -15.28
CA GLY A 80 -9.78 -9.09 -14.48
C GLY A 80 -8.98 -8.80 -13.23
N ASP A 81 -8.75 -9.86 -12.45
CA ASP A 81 -8.01 -9.77 -11.19
C ASP A 81 -6.52 -9.94 -11.45
N ILE A 82 -5.70 -8.96 -11.05
CA ILE A 82 -4.25 -9.00 -11.22
C ILE A 82 -3.61 -9.08 -9.83
N THR A 83 -2.92 -10.19 -9.55
CA THR A 83 -2.39 -10.50 -8.22
C THR A 83 -0.93 -10.93 -8.28
N PHE A 84 -0.11 -10.33 -7.41
CA PHE A 84 1.28 -10.69 -7.16
C PHE A 84 1.44 -11.13 -5.71
N LYS A 85 1.69 -12.41 -5.47
CA LYS A 85 1.74 -13.00 -4.12
C LYS A 85 3.06 -12.76 -3.38
N LYS A 86 4.11 -12.37 -4.09
CA LYS A 86 5.46 -12.09 -3.56
C LYS A 86 5.97 -10.75 -4.10
N SER A 87 7.16 -10.35 -3.66
CA SER A 87 7.73 -9.04 -3.98
C SER A 87 7.87 -8.83 -5.49
N VAL A 88 7.63 -7.58 -5.91
CA VAL A 88 7.70 -7.17 -7.31
C VAL A 88 8.78 -6.11 -7.47
N GLY A 89 9.76 -6.41 -8.32
CA GLY A 89 10.90 -5.55 -8.60
C GLY A 89 10.91 -5.08 -10.05
N SER A 90 11.44 -3.88 -10.29
CA SER A 90 11.91 -3.47 -11.61
C SER A 90 13.21 -2.69 -11.50
N ALA A 91 14.18 -2.90 -12.39
CA ALA A 91 15.35 -2.03 -12.43
C ALA A 91 15.00 -0.61 -12.91
N ASN A 92 13.84 -0.42 -13.54
CA ASN A 92 13.42 0.87 -14.05
C ASN A 92 12.00 1.23 -13.64
N SER A 93 10.94 0.59 -14.14
CA SER A 93 9.57 1.09 -13.86
C SER A 93 8.52 0.03 -13.60
N ILE A 94 7.56 0.37 -12.72
CA ILE A 94 6.33 -0.39 -12.50
C ILE A 94 5.16 0.56 -12.70
N VAL A 95 4.32 0.30 -13.69
CA VAL A 95 3.28 1.23 -14.14
C VAL A 95 1.94 0.53 -14.28
N SER A 96 0.92 1.08 -13.61
CA SER A 96 -0.49 0.76 -13.81
C SER A 96 -1.31 2.05 -13.76
N ARG A 97 -1.97 2.38 -14.87
CA ARG A 97 -2.98 3.46 -14.94
C ARG A 97 -4.37 2.90 -15.23
N ALA A 98 -4.56 1.62 -14.94
CA ALA A 98 -5.77 0.90 -15.29
C ALA A 98 -6.92 1.27 -14.35
N ALA A 99 -7.99 1.81 -14.92
CA ALA A 99 -9.16 2.26 -14.17
C ALA A 99 -10.08 1.09 -13.76
N GLN A 100 -9.99 -0.04 -14.46
CA GLN A 100 -10.94 -1.16 -14.33
C GLN A 100 -10.39 -2.38 -13.58
N VAL A 101 -9.15 -2.29 -13.10
CA VAL A 101 -8.51 -3.33 -12.29
C VAL A 101 -8.04 -2.73 -10.99
N LYS A 102 -7.93 -3.58 -9.97
CA LYS A 102 -7.32 -3.24 -8.69
C LYS A 102 -6.12 -4.15 -8.45
N PRO A 103 -4.93 -3.81 -9.00
CA PRO A 103 -3.75 -4.66 -8.85
C PRO A 103 -3.46 -4.91 -7.37
N LEU A 104 -3.28 -6.17 -7.02
CA LEU A 104 -3.10 -6.61 -5.64
C LEU A 104 -1.67 -7.14 -5.43
N PHE A 105 -0.89 -6.40 -4.66
CA PHE A 105 0.48 -6.74 -4.29
C PHE A 105 0.51 -7.19 -2.83
N TYR A 106 0.92 -8.43 -2.58
CA TYR A 106 0.95 -9.03 -1.23
C TYR A 106 2.23 -8.71 -0.45
N SER A 107 3.17 -8.02 -1.09
CA SER A 107 4.51 -7.77 -0.57
C SER A 107 5.05 -6.44 -1.11
N ASP A 108 6.31 -6.18 -0.81
CA ASP A 108 7.01 -4.95 -1.20
C ASP A 108 7.17 -4.80 -2.71
N ILE A 109 7.20 -3.53 -3.13
CA ILE A 109 7.51 -3.08 -4.48
C ILE A 109 8.84 -2.33 -4.45
N ASN A 110 9.74 -2.63 -5.38
CA ASN A 110 11.00 -1.92 -5.54
C ASN A 110 11.24 -1.57 -7.01
N ALA A 111 11.34 -0.30 -7.36
CA ALA A 111 11.71 0.12 -8.71
C ALA A 111 12.35 1.51 -8.74
N LYS A 112 12.94 1.93 -9.86
CA LYS A 112 13.37 3.32 -9.99
C LYS A 112 12.18 4.28 -10.00
N SER A 113 11.10 3.94 -10.71
CA SER A 113 9.83 4.68 -10.65
C SER A 113 8.63 3.75 -10.50
N VAL A 114 7.64 4.21 -9.74
CA VAL A 114 6.38 3.48 -9.50
C VAL A 114 5.21 4.41 -9.78
N THR A 115 4.30 4.02 -10.66
CA THR A 115 3.04 4.72 -10.91
C THR A 115 1.89 3.73 -10.79
N LEU A 116 1.04 3.87 -9.78
CA LEU A 116 -0.05 2.93 -9.53
C LEU A 116 -1.37 3.65 -9.29
N TYR A 117 -2.36 3.33 -10.11
CA TYR A 117 -3.75 3.74 -9.94
C TYR A 117 -4.59 2.56 -9.47
N ASN A 118 -5.50 2.82 -8.54
CA ASN A 118 -6.44 1.81 -8.00
C ASN A 118 -5.75 0.58 -7.39
N ALA A 119 -4.54 0.71 -6.89
CA ALA A 119 -3.76 -0.44 -6.42
C ALA A 119 -3.86 -0.64 -4.91
N PHE A 120 -3.69 -1.90 -4.49
CA PHE A 120 -3.46 -2.24 -3.10
C PHE A 120 -2.10 -2.90 -2.94
N VAL A 121 -1.30 -2.35 -2.02
CA VAL A 121 0.02 -2.87 -1.66
C VAL A 121 0.03 -3.19 -0.17
N ALA A 122 0.12 -4.48 0.15
CA ALA A 122 0.21 -4.94 1.54
C ALA A 122 1.55 -4.56 2.20
N GLY A 123 2.63 -4.55 1.41
CA GLY A 123 3.96 -4.15 1.84
C GLY A 123 4.24 -2.66 1.64
N SER A 124 5.51 -2.33 1.47
CA SER A 124 6.04 -0.98 1.24
C SER A 124 6.46 -0.77 -0.22
N ILE A 125 6.54 0.49 -0.62
CA ILE A 125 7.07 0.89 -1.93
C ILE A 125 8.41 1.60 -1.72
N TYR A 126 9.43 1.17 -2.45
CA TYR A 126 10.75 1.80 -2.49
C TYR A 126 11.06 2.24 -3.92
N ALA A 127 11.25 3.54 -4.14
CA ALA A 127 11.62 4.07 -5.45
C ALA A 127 12.39 5.38 -5.42
N ASP A 128 12.77 5.91 -6.58
CA ASP A 128 13.19 7.31 -6.68
C ASP A 128 11.97 8.23 -6.79
N GLU A 129 11.00 7.83 -7.60
CA GLU A 129 9.76 8.57 -7.85
C GLU A 129 8.54 7.66 -7.67
N VAL A 130 7.55 8.14 -6.92
CA VAL A 130 6.30 7.41 -6.69
C VAL A 130 5.10 8.29 -7.02
N ILE A 131 4.18 7.78 -7.84
CA ILE A 131 2.90 8.42 -8.16
C ILE A 131 1.78 7.44 -7.81
N LEU A 132 0.91 7.82 -6.87
CA LEU A 132 -0.22 7.01 -6.43
C LEU A 132 -1.53 7.78 -6.60
N GLU A 133 -2.51 7.11 -7.21
CA GLU A 133 -3.88 7.64 -7.30
C GLU A 133 -4.88 6.58 -6.86
N ASN A 134 -5.82 6.97 -6.01
CA ASN A 134 -6.88 6.09 -5.51
C ASN A 134 -6.33 4.74 -5.00
N SER A 135 -5.26 4.77 -4.22
CA SER A 135 -4.48 3.58 -3.87
C SER A 135 -4.29 3.44 -2.37
N VAL A 136 -4.15 2.18 -1.91
CA VAL A 136 -3.97 1.81 -0.51
C VAL A 136 -2.65 1.09 -0.34
N ILE A 137 -1.75 1.64 0.46
CA ILE A 137 -0.44 1.07 0.77
C ILE A 137 -0.40 0.86 2.29
N CYS A 138 -0.48 -0.39 2.75
CA CYS A 138 -0.48 -0.67 4.18
C CYS A 138 0.89 -0.39 4.83
N GLY A 139 1.97 -0.59 4.09
CA GLY A 139 3.34 -0.26 4.50
C GLY A 139 3.71 1.21 4.24
N GLY A 140 5.00 1.48 4.14
CA GLY A 140 5.51 2.82 3.87
C GLY A 140 5.73 3.10 2.37
N VAL A 141 5.67 4.37 1.99
CA VAL A 141 6.09 4.87 0.68
C VAL A 141 7.40 5.63 0.84
N PHE A 142 8.50 5.04 0.38
CA PHE A 142 9.85 5.59 0.53
C PHE A 142 10.38 5.98 -0.84
N ALA A 143 10.57 7.29 -1.06
CA ALA A 143 11.12 7.80 -2.31
C ALA A 143 12.40 8.59 -2.10
N THR A 144 13.41 8.39 -2.96
CA THR A 144 14.68 9.15 -2.86
C THR A 144 14.59 10.54 -3.49
N GLN A 145 13.56 10.83 -4.29
CA GLN A 145 13.36 12.13 -4.94
C GLN A 145 11.97 12.72 -4.64
N GLN A 146 10.89 12.07 -5.08
CA GLN A 146 9.54 12.65 -4.99
C GLN A 146 8.41 11.63 -4.80
N ILE A 147 7.34 12.06 -4.13
CA ILE A 147 6.07 11.33 -4.01
C ILE A 147 4.91 12.26 -4.40
N ASP A 148 4.08 11.82 -5.33
CA ASP A 148 2.77 12.40 -5.64
C ASP A 148 1.65 11.47 -5.15
N LEU A 149 0.80 11.96 -4.25
CA LEU A 149 -0.32 11.22 -3.68
C LEU A 149 -1.65 11.90 -4.01
N LYS A 150 -2.59 11.14 -4.56
CA LYS A 150 -3.96 11.61 -4.82
C LYS A 150 -4.99 10.61 -4.35
N ASN A 151 -5.82 10.99 -3.38
CA ASN A 151 -6.84 10.10 -2.81
C ASN A 151 -6.24 8.77 -2.34
N CYS A 152 -5.37 8.80 -1.33
CA CYS A 152 -4.61 7.63 -0.89
C CYS A 152 -4.79 7.31 0.60
N ILE A 153 -4.63 6.04 0.94
CA ILE A 153 -4.33 5.59 2.29
C ILE A 153 -2.91 5.02 2.26
N VAL A 154 -2.01 5.52 3.10
CA VAL A 154 -0.63 5.02 3.19
C VAL A 154 -0.26 4.75 4.65
N GLY A 155 0.59 3.77 4.92
CA GLY A 155 1.10 3.55 6.27
C GLY A 155 1.87 4.77 6.77
N THR A 156 2.90 5.14 6.01
CA THR A 156 3.69 6.36 6.20
C THR A 156 4.32 6.75 4.87
N PHE A 157 4.96 7.92 4.79
CA PHE A 157 5.80 8.27 3.66
C PHE A 157 7.10 8.95 4.11
N ASN A 158 8.13 8.84 3.28
CA ASN A 158 9.39 9.57 3.44
C ASN A 158 9.98 9.89 2.06
N ALA A 159 10.08 11.17 1.73
CA ALA A 159 10.74 11.63 0.51
C ALA A 159 11.19 13.10 0.59
N PRO A 160 12.19 13.52 -0.21
CA PRO A 160 12.57 14.92 -0.27
C PRO A 160 11.42 15.86 -0.63
N ALA A 161 10.74 15.60 -1.76
CA ALA A 161 9.59 16.38 -2.21
C ALA A 161 8.30 15.55 -2.14
N VAL A 162 7.21 16.14 -1.64
CA VAL A 162 5.90 15.48 -1.52
C VAL A 162 4.80 16.42 -2.00
N ARG A 163 3.94 15.92 -2.89
CA ARG A 163 2.70 16.59 -3.30
C ARG A 163 1.50 15.74 -2.92
N VAL A 164 0.47 16.39 -2.40
CA VAL A 164 -0.78 15.75 -2.01
C VAL A 164 -1.98 16.48 -2.59
N GLU A 165 -2.85 15.76 -3.27
CA GLU A 165 -4.13 16.23 -3.81
C GLU A 165 -5.28 15.40 -3.23
N GLY A 166 -6.42 16.05 -2.95
CA GLY A 166 -7.61 15.38 -2.42
C GLY A 166 -7.39 14.81 -1.02
N GLN A 167 -7.83 13.58 -0.77
CA GLN A 167 -7.75 12.97 0.56
C GLN A 167 -6.49 12.14 0.75
N LEU A 168 -5.75 12.34 1.84
CA LEU A 168 -4.69 11.45 2.29
C LEU A 168 -4.95 10.99 3.72
N SER A 169 -4.87 9.69 3.96
CA SER A 169 -4.96 9.10 5.29
C SER A 169 -3.68 8.33 5.65
N LEU A 170 -3.08 8.64 6.79
CA LEU A 170 -1.93 7.93 7.34
C LEU A 170 -2.38 6.85 8.33
N LEU A 171 -1.83 5.64 8.22
CA LEU A 171 -2.11 4.56 9.19
C LEU A 171 -1.16 4.62 10.38
N LEU A 172 0.08 5.11 10.17
CA LEU A 172 1.06 5.35 11.21
C LEU A 172 1.06 6.83 11.64
N PRO A 173 1.50 7.16 12.88
CA PRO A 173 1.35 8.51 13.44
C PRO A 173 2.14 9.62 12.74
N SER A 174 3.12 9.27 11.90
CA SER A 174 4.11 10.21 11.37
C SER A 174 4.45 9.94 9.91
N ALA A 175 4.77 11.00 9.18
CA ALA A 175 5.36 10.97 7.85
C ALA A 175 6.39 12.10 7.68
N PHE A 176 7.29 11.99 6.70
CA PHE A 176 8.50 12.81 6.63
C PHE A 176 8.76 13.39 5.24
N SER A 177 9.24 14.65 5.22
CA SER A 177 9.80 15.25 4.01
C SER A 177 10.96 16.19 4.30
N ILE A 178 11.71 16.56 3.25
CA ILE A 178 12.77 17.59 3.37
C ILE A 178 12.19 18.96 2.99
N GLU A 179 11.57 19.03 1.82
CA GLU A 179 10.83 20.19 1.36
C GLU A 179 9.46 20.27 2.03
N LYS A 180 8.87 21.47 2.11
CA LYS A 180 7.51 21.62 2.60
C LYS A 180 6.56 20.88 1.65
N MET A 181 5.68 20.06 2.21
CA MET A 181 4.68 19.33 1.43
C MET A 181 3.80 20.30 0.65
N GLN A 182 3.63 20.04 -0.63
CA GLN A 182 2.78 20.83 -1.53
C GLN A 182 1.35 20.27 -1.49
N THR A 183 0.39 21.10 -1.13
CA THR A 183 -1.03 20.73 -1.04
C THR A 183 -1.90 21.64 -1.89
N THR A 184 -3.06 21.15 -2.30
CA THR A 184 -4.13 21.95 -2.91
C THR A 184 -5.07 22.50 -1.83
N ALA A 185 -5.88 23.52 -2.15
CA ALA A 185 -6.77 24.15 -1.17
C ALA A 185 -7.84 23.22 -0.61
N ASP A 186 -8.17 22.15 -1.34
CA ASP A 186 -9.15 21.13 -0.99
C ASP A 186 -8.52 19.87 -0.36
N THR A 187 -7.19 19.84 -0.17
CA THR A 187 -6.49 18.71 0.43
C THR A 187 -7.00 18.45 1.85
N ARG A 188 -7.30 17.18 2.15
CA ARG A 188 -7.70 16.73 3.49
C ARG A 188 -6.74 15.67 3.98
N LEU A 189 -6.10 15.93 5.10
CA LEU A 189 -5.15 15.02 5.72
C LEU A 189 -5.75 14.43 6.99
N TYR A 190 -5.72 13.11 7.10
CA TYR A 190 -6.20 12.40 8.27
C TYR A 190 -5.15 11.43 8.78
N ASN A 191 -5.17 11.19 10.09
CA ASN A 191 -4.44 10.10 10.71
C ASN A 191 -5.44 9.09 11.30
N LEU A 192 -5.24 7.81 11.01
CA LEU A 192 -6.12 6.72 11.40
C LEU A 192 -5.57 5.89 12.57
N SER A 193 -4.46 6.30 13.20
CA SER A 193 -3.85 5.52 14.28
C SER A 193 -4.77 5.32 15.49
N LEU A 194 -5.70 6.25 15.75
CA LEU A 194 -6.70 6.13 16.82
C LEU A 194 -8.09 5.67 16.35
N ALA A 195 -8.26 5.36 15.06
CA ALA A 195 -9.54 4.89 14.53
C ALA A 195 -9.78 3.44 14.97
N ASP A 196 -11.02 3.04 15.29
CA ASP A 196 -11.30 1.64 15.62
C ASP A 196 -11.50 0.80 14.35
N LEU A 197 -10.39 0.57 13.61
CA LEU A 197 -10.43 -0.17 12.37
C LEU A 197 -10.84 -1.64 12.59
N GLY A 198 -10.56 -2.20 13.77
CA GLY A 198 -10.95 -3.56 14.16
C GLY A 198 -12.46 -3.71 14.29
N ALA A 199 -13.13 -2.81 14.99
CA ALA A 199 -14.60 -2.80 15.07
C ALA A 199 -15.22 -2.57 13.69
N LEU A 200 -14.71 -1.59 12.93
CA LEU A 200 -15.20 -1.31 11.58
C LEU A 200 -15.05 -2.50 10.63
N TYR A 201 -13.93 -3.22 10.69
CA TYR A 201 -13.69 -4.42 9.90
C TYR A 201 -14.71 -5.53 10.21
N LYS A 202 -15.11 -5.64 11.49
CA LYS A 202 -16.15 -6.57 11.96
C LYS A 202 -17.58 -6.07 11.73
N GLY A 203 -17.77 -4.86 11.23
CA GLY A 203 -19.08 -4.22 11.09
C GLY A 203 -19.75 -3.86 12.41
N LEU A 204 -18.96 -3.66 13.47
CA LEU A 204 -19.41 -3.26 14.80
C LEU A 204 -19.37 -1.73 14.95
N GLU A 205 -20.03 -1.22 16.00
CA GLU A 205 -19.95 0.21 16.35
C GLU A 205 -18.53 0.58 16.80
N GLN A 206 -18.09 1.79 16.41
CA GLN A 206 -16.81 2.35 16.81
C GLN A 206 -16.84 2.75 18.29
N ALA A 207 -15.72 2.56 19.00
CA ALA A 207 -15.60 3.06 20.37
C ALA A 207 -15.77 4.60 20.43
N PRO A 208 -16.49 5.16 21.43
CA PRO A 208 -16.76 6.60 21.52
C PRO A 208 -15.51 7.49 21.54
N ASN A 209 -14.38 6.96 22.01
CA ASN A 209 -13.08 7.64 22.13
C ASN A 209 -12.08 7.25 21.02
N SER A 210 -12.57 6.68 19.92
CA SER A 210 -11.79 6.30 18.74
C SER A 210 -12.20 7.14 17.54
N GLY A 211 -11.33 7.30 16.56
CA GLY A 211 -11.67 7.96 15.31
C GLY A 211 -10.46 8.47 14.54
N LYS A 212 -10.72 9.09 13.39
CA LYS A 212 -9.69 9.75 12.59
C LYS A 212 -9.40 11.13 13.17
N ILE A 213 -8.13 11.52 13.11
CA ILE A 213 -7.65 12.83 13.52
C ILE A 213 -7.37 13.65 12.27
N ALA A 214 -7.96 14.83 12.15
CA ALA A 214 -7.56 15.78 11.10
C ALA A 214 -6.13 16.29 11.38
N MET A 215 -5.27 16.26 10.35
CA MET A 215 -3.91 16.78 10.42
C MET A 215 -3.84 18.16 9.78
N ASP A 216 -3.18 19.10 10.45
CA ASP A 216 -2.92 20.44 9.94
C ASP A 216 -1.43 20.57 9.63
N THR A 217 -1.09 20.86 8.38
CA THR A 217 0.32 20.94 7.94
C THR A 217 1.09 22.12 8.52
N GLU A 218 0.42 23.15 9.04
CA GLU A 218 1.07 24.29 9.70
C GLU A 218 1.32 24.02 11.19
N THR A 219 0.39 23.34 11.87
CA THR A 219 0.51 23.11 13.33
C THR A 219 1.10 21.75 13.71
N ASP A 220 0.89 20.71 12.89
CA ASP A 220 1.41 19.35 13.13
C ASP A 220 2.77 19.11 12.43
N GLU A 221 3.35 20.14 11.81
CA GLU A 221 4.72 20.14 11.27
C GLU A 221 5.75 20.41 12.37
N VAL A 222 6.64 19.44 12.60
CA VAL A 222 7.81 19.59 13.47
C VAL A 222 9.06 19.66 12.58
N LYS A 223 9.84 20.74 12.73
CA LYS A 223 11.12 20.92 12.03
C LYS A 223 12.28 20.47 12.91
N SER A 224 13.15 19.64 12.35
CA SER A 224 14.41 19.26 12.97
C SER A 224 15.57 19.63 12.07
N SER A 225 16.65 20.19 12.63
CA SER A 225 17.88 20.46 11.88
C SER A 225 18.84 19.30 12.06
N LEU A 226 19.22 18.67 10.96
CA LEU A 226 20.27 17.66 10.89
C LEU A 226 21.56 18.37 10.45
N THR A 227 22.59 18.32 11.28
CA THR A 227 23.89 18.95 11.01
C THR A 227 24.98 17.89 10.99
N ASP A 228 25.75 17.86 9.91
CA ASP A 228 27.00 17.11 9.80
C ASP A 228 28.06 18.02 9.18
N GLN A 229 29.10 18.37 9.95
CA GLN A 229 30.26 19.22 9.65
C GLN A 229 30.04 20.41 8.68
N ASP A 230 29.77 20.16 7.40
CA ASP A 230 29.57 21.16 6.34
C ASP A 230 28.12 21.23 5.78
N ILE A 231 27.22 20.34 6.21
CA ILE A 231 25.87 20.19 5.69
C ILE A 231 24.84 20.36 6.82
N GLN A 232 23.97 21.36 6.67
CA GLN A 232 22.75 21.49 7.45
C GLN A 232 21.55 21.16 6.56
N LYS A 233 20.76 20.15 6.95
CA LYS A 233 19.48 19.82 6.30
C LYS A 233 18.34 19.98 7.29
N THR A 234 17.20 20.47 6.81
CA THR A 234 15.96 20.49 7.58
C THR A 234 15.16 19.23 7.26
N LEU A 235 14.81 18.47 8.28
CA LEU A 235 13.83 17.40 8.22
C LEU A 235 12.49 17.93 8.74
N ARG A 236 11.42 17.72 7.99
CA ARG A 236 10.04 18.04 8.39
C ARG A 236 9.33 16.74 8.72
N SER A 237 8.76 16.70 9.91
CA SER A 237 7.94 15.60 10.39
C SER A 237 6.50 16.09 10.50
N TYR A 238 5.57 15.44 9.81
CA TYR A 238 4.14 15.66 9.97
C TYR A 238 3.63 14.58 10.91
N THR A 239 3.30 14.97 12.15
CA THR A 239 3.06 13.97 13.18
C THR A 239 1.95 14.35 14.13
N VAL A 240 1.11 13.37 14.44
CA VAL A 240 0.13 13.45 15.53
C VAL A 240 0.59 12.64 16.74
N ILE A 241 1.86 12.25 16.81
CA ILE A 241 2.36 11.35 17.86
C ILE A 241 2.09 11.87 19.28
N GLY A 242 2.16 13.19 19.51
CA GLY A 242 1.80 13.76 20.81
C GLY A 242 0.32 13.54 21.17
N LYS A 243 -0.57 13.66 20.18
CA LYS A 243 -2.01 13.42 20.32
C LYS A 243 -2.28 11.92 20.54
N VAL A 244 -1.59 11.07 19.80
CA VAL A 244 -1.68 9.60 19.91
C VAL A 244 -1.15 9.12 21.27
N LEU A 245 0.03 9.56 21.72
CA LEU A 245 0.60 9.20 23.01
C LEU A 245 -0.28 9.64 24.18
N ALA A 246 -0.88 10.84 24.11
CA ALA A 246 -1.83 11.30 25.11
C ALA A 246 -3.07 10.40 25.20
N ALA A 247 -3.55 9.89 24.06
CA ALA A 247 -4.66 8.95 24.00
C ALA A 247 -4.27 7.52 24.43
N ASP A 248 -3.06 7.06 24.09
CA ASP A 248 -2.56 5.73 24.40
C ASP A 248 -2.23 5.56 25.89
N LEU A 249 -1.82 6.65 26.57
CA LEU A 249 -1.70 6.68 28.04
C LEU A 249 -3.06 6.44 28.74
N LEU A 250 -4.18 6.62 28.04
CA LEU A 250 -5.52 6.47 28.59
C LEU A 250 -6.15 5.10 28.34
N ASP A 251 -5.69 4.35 27.32
CA ASP A 251 -6.29 3.06 26.92
C ASP A 251 -5.32 2.19 26.09
N THR A 252 -4.73 1.17 26.75
CA THR A 252 -3.76 0.25 26.13
C THR A 252 -4.39 -0.84 25.27
N ASP A 253 -5.73 -0.98 25.22
CA ASP A 253 -6.39 -2.06 24.45
C ASP A 253 -6.52 -1.74 22.94
N LYS A 254 -6.08 -0.55 22.50
CA LYS A 254 -6.16 -0.05 21.11
C LYS A 254 -5.18 -0.71 20.09
N PHE A 255 -4.67 -1.91 20.39
CA PHE A 255 -3.70 -2.63 19.54
C PHE A 255 -4.29 -3.32 18.29
N GLN A 256 -5.60 -3.29 18.06
CA GLN A 256 -6.20 -3.98 16.90
C GLN A 256 -5.81 -3.36 15.55
N ASN A 257 -5.54 -2.05 15.50
CA ASN A 257 -5.03 -1.39 14.29
C ASN A 257 -3.68 -1.95 13.87
N HIS A 258 -2.77 -2.12 14.83
CA HIS A 258 -1.46 -2.72 14.58
C HIS A 258 -1.62 -4.15 14.06
N PHE A 259 -2.62 -4.90 14.55
CA PHE A 259 -2.88 -6.25 14.08
C PHE A 259 -3.38 -6.28 12.63
N LEU A 260 -4.27 -5.37 12.20
CA LEU A 260 -4.71 -5.28 10.80
C LEU A 260 -3.54 -4.94 9.85
N LEU A 261 -2.70 -3.96 10.22
CA LEU A 261 -1.51 -3.59 9.45
C LEU A 261 -0.48 -4.72 9.40
N THR A 262 -0.29 -5.43 10.52
CA THR A 262 0.60 -6.57 10.63
C THR A 262 0.06 -7.77 9.83
N ALA A 263 -1.24 -8.04 9.88
CA ALA A 263 -1.86 -9.13 9.12
C ALA A 263 -1.84 -8.86 7.60
N ALA A 264 -2.05 -7.60 7.20
CA ALA A 264 -1.86 -7.20 5.80
C ALA A 264 -0.43 -7.46 5.35
N SER A 265 0.56 -6.92 6.07
CA SER A 265 1.98 -7.02 5.69
C SER A 265 2.56 -8.43 5.80
N LEU A 266 2.14 -9.23 6.79
CA LEU A 266 2.58 -10.62 6.97
C LEU A 266 1.77 -11.63 6.15
N GLY A 267 0.71 -11.22 5.44
CA GLY A 267 -0.26 -12.13 4.83
C GLY A 267 0.35 -13.25 3.97
N SER A 268 1.41 -12.96 3.21
CA SER A 268 2.13 -13.97 2.38
C SER A 268 3.13 -14.86 3.15
N GLN A 269 3.36 -14.56 4.43
CA GLN A 269 4.26 -15.24 5.35
C GLN A 269 3.51 -16.04 6.43
N LEU A 270 2.24 -15.73 6.68
CA LEU A 270 1.41 -16.44 7.65
C LEU A 270 1.00 -17.81 7.09
N LEU A 271 1.40 -18.88 7.77
CA LEU A 271 1.06 -20.28 7.42
C LEU A 271 -0.43 -20.62 7.61
N LYS A 272 -1.19 -19.76 8.32
CA LYS A 272 -2.61 -19.94 8.63
C LYS A 272 -3.34 -18.61 8.49
N THR A 273 -4.60 -18.64 8.07
CA THR A 273 -5.50 -17.48 8.12
C THR A 273 -5.99 -17.31 9.55
N TYR A 274 -5.79 -16.11 10.10
CA TYR A 274 -6.26 -15.73 11.43
C TYR A 274 -7.58 -14.96 11.32
N ASP A 275 -8.38 -14.93 12.38
CA ASP A 275 -9.61 -14.13 12.48
C ASP A 275 -9.56 -13.17 13.66
N LEU A 276 -10.32 -12.08 13.58
CA LEU A 276 -10.49 -11.09 14.66
C LEU A 276 -11.63 -11.45 15.64
N GLY A 277 -12.05 -12.72 15.68
CA GLY A 277 -13.24 -13.16 16.39
C GLY A 277 -14.52 -12.99 15.56
N PRO A 278 -15.70 -13.10 16.21
CA PRO A 278 -16.98 -12.98 15.53
C PRO A 278 -17.22 -11.54 15.03
N ASP A 279 -17.70 -11.44 13.80
CA ASP A 279 -18.26 -10.22 13.24
C ASP A 279 -19.68 -9.95 13.78
N LYS A 280 -20.30 -8.88 13.31
CA LYS A 280 -21.68 -8.49 13.68
C LYS A 280 -22.74 -9.59 13.44
N ASP A 281 -22.47 -10.51 12.51
CA ASP A 281 -23.37 -11.59 12.12
C ASP A 281 -22.98 -12.92 12.81
N GLY A 282 -22.03 -12.88 13.75
CA GLY A 282 -21.53 -14.05 14.48
C GLY A 282 -20.59 -14.95 13.68
N THR A 283 -20.15 -14.50 12.50
CA THR A 283 -19.25 -15.25 11.60
C THR A 283 -17.79 -14.85 11.87
N PRO A 284 -16.80 -15.76 11.75
CA PRO A 284 -15.40 -15.38 11.93
C PRO A 284 -14.94 -14.30 10.94
N ALA A 285 -14.43 -13.20 11.48
CA ALA A 285 -13.86 -12.09 10.71
C ALA A 285 -12.46 -12.45 10.20
N LEU A 286 -12.40 -13.31 9.16
CA LEU A 286 -11.15 -13.78 8.55
C LEU A 286 -10.30 -12.62 8.03
N LEU A 287 -9.00 -12.64 8.31
CA LEU A 287 -8.01 -11.67 7.84
C LEU A 287 -7.30 -12.17 6.59
N THR A 288 -7.99 -12.13 5.46
CA THR A 288 -7.36 -12.36 4.16
C THR A 288 -6.97 -11.02 3.52
N VAL A 289 -5.93 -11.02 2.71
CA VAL A 289 -5.44 -9.80 2.04
C VAL A 289 -6.52 -9.18 1.16
N GLU A 290 -7.35 -9.99 0.52
CA GLU A 290 -8.47 -9.55 -0.32
C GLU A 290 -9.56 -8.85 0.49
N LYS A 291 -9.92 -9.38 1.67
CA LYS A 291 -10.89 -8.73 2.55
C LYS A 291 -10.35 -7.42 3.13
N ILE A 292 -9.07 -7.40 3.53
CA ILE A 292 -8.41 -6.19 4.01
C ILE A 292 -8.34 -5.13 2.90
N ARG A 293 -8.01 -5.54 1.66
CA ARG A 293 -8.07 -4.69 0.47
C ARG A 293 -9.43 -4.05 0.32
N ASP A 294 -10.48 -4.86 0.30
CA ASP A 294 -11.84 -4.37 0.07
C ASP A 294 -12.28 -3.42 1.20
N PHE A 295 -11.94 -3.74 2.45
CA PHE A 295 -12.17 -2.88 3.61
C PHE A 295 -11.52 -1.49 3.46
N PHE A 296 -10.24 -1.41 3.12
CA PHE A 296 -9.57 -0.13 2.97
C PHE A 296 -10.06 0.66 1.74
N PHE A 297 -10.42 0.00 0.65
CA PHE A 297 -11.09 0.69 -0.47
C PHE A 297 -12.49 1.20 -0.11
N ASP A 298 -13.22 0.47 0.72
CA ASP A 298 -14.51 0.92 1.24
C ASP A 298 -14.35 2.15 2.16
N ILE A 299 -13.26 2.24 2.93
CA ILE A 299 -12.89 3.47 3.66
C ILE A 299 -12.53 4.59 2.67
N LEU A 300 -11.64 4.31 1.70
CA LEU A 300 -11.15 5.31 0.75
C LEU A 300 -12.26 5.92 -0.10
N SER A 301 -13.25 5.11 -0.50
CA SER A 301 -14.43 5.54 -1.25
C SER A 301 -15.52 6.19 -0.39
N GLY A 302 -15.37 6.18 0.94
CA GLY A 302 -16.34 6.74 1.88
C GLY A 302 -17.56 5.85 2.16
N LYS A 303 -17.57 4.60 1.70
CA LYS A 303 -18.60 3.61 2.05
C LYS A 303 -18.54 3.22 3.53
N ILE A 304 -17.34 3.11 4.09
CA ILE A 304 -17.11 2.99 5.53
C ILE A 304 -16.69 4.36 6.06
N GLN A 305 -17.47 4.91 6.98
CA GLN A 305 -17.18 6.21 7.60
C GLN A 305 -16.52 6.02 8.96
N ILE A 306 -15.30 6.54 9.07
CA ILE A 306 -14.58 6.65 10.34
C ILE A 306 -15.02 7.94 11.02
N GLN A 307 -15.43 7.84 12.28
CA GLN A 307 -15.86 9.01 13.05
C GLN A 307 -14.69 9.97 13.31
N ASP A 308 -14.98 11.26 13.41
CA ASP A 308 -13.99 12.28 13.75
C ASP A 308 -13.77 12.33 15.27
N ILE A 309 -12.51 12.52 15.69
CA ILE A 309 -12.19 12.87 17.07
C ILE A 309 -11.38 14.17 17.11
N ASP A 310 -11.69 15.01 18.09
CA ASP A 310 -10.85 16.16 18.38
C ASP A 310 -9.57 15.65 19.06
N GLY A 311 -8.43 15.80 18.39
CA GLY A 311 -7.13 15.40 18.91
C GLY A 311 -6.59 16.32 20.02
N ARG A 312 -7.42 17.21 20.57
CA ARG A 312 -7.11 18.06 21.71
C ARG A 312 -7.32 17.30 23.02
N PHE A 313 -6.25 16.69 23.51
CA PHE A 313 -6.21 16.09 24.84
C PHE A 313 -5.67 17.12 25.84
N SER A 314 -6.41 17.39 26.92
CA SER A 314 -5.90 18.26 27.98
C SER A 314 -4.91 17.47 28.84
N ILE A 315 -3.76 18.07 29.19
CA ILE A 315 -2.81 17.47 30.15
C ILE A 315 -3.51 17.16 31.49
N ALA A 316 -4.55 17.93 31.84
CA ALA A 316 -5.36 17.68 33.04
C ALA A 316 -6.06 16.30 33.01
N ASP A 317 -6.44 15.80 31.83
CA ASP A 317 -7.07 14.49 31.65
C ASP A 317 -6.07 13.34 31.85
N ILE A 318 -4.77 13.61 31.65
CA ILE A 318 -3.65 12.67 31.82
C ILE A 318 -3.18 12.63 33.27
N THR A 319 -3.16 13.77 33.96
CA THR A 319 -2.68 13.87 35.35
C THR A 319 -3.69 13.42 36.42
N GLY A 320 -4.98 13.29 36.08
CA GLY A 320 -6.03 12.92 37.03
C GLY A 320 -6.14 11.42 37.37
N LYS A 321 -5.32 10.56 36.74
CA LYS A 321 -5.33 9.10 36.91
C LYS A 321 -4.12 8.54 37.69
N PHE A 322 -3.27 9.39 38.25
CA PHE A 322 -2.15 9.00 39.13
C PHE A 322 -2.32 9.59 40.53
#